data_AF-A0A1L9RL02-F1
#
_entry.id   AF-A0A1L9RL02-F1
#
_cell.length_a   1.000
_cell.length_b   1.000
_cell.length_c   1.000
_cell.angle_alpha   90.00
_cell.angle_beta   90.00
_cell.angle_gamma   90.00
#
_symmetry.space_group_name_H-M   'P 1'
#
loop_
_entity.id
_entity.type
_entity.pdbx_description
1 polymer ?
#
loop_
_entity_poly.entity_id
_entity_poly.type
_entity_poly.pdbx_seq_one_letter_code
_entity_poly.pdbx_strand_id
1 'polypeptide(L)'
;RRPEDSAGNETLGFQQILALSNGPSWRTRGLLAAADLTGLQISIPPQPPLHPTIVEAFTHFGAEDIPFSNPAHGASVAWLAHLDLIKHAIQSDLETVLILEDDVDWDVGIRAQMKRVSSAVRDLTHTPAEDTSAPYGRAWDVLWIGHCGEAWDQRYDTVVFDDPDVPLHADHLGWVKGYQGYVPWLEYPRRGVYRSLWPVCSFAYALSRNGMKKVLQLTGGGQGHAFDIKLATECRMATLECISVVPEVMHQYFPDPGFGARSLVDIGNGQGTGPEGSGFEAVMGTTENILNSARCRALWGDTC
;
A
#
# COMPACT_ATOMS: atom_id res chain seq x y z
N ARG A 1 25.60 -3.54 -13.40
CA ARG A 1 24.38 -2.80 -12.98
C ARG A 1 24.20 -3.07 -11.50
N ARG A 2 23.85 -2.07 -10.70
CA ARG A 2 23.64 -2.30 -9.27
C ARG A 2 22.27 -2.97 -9.07
N PRO A 3 22.07 -3.81 -8.05
CA PRO A 3 20.83 -4.55 -7.86
C PRO A 3 19.61 -3.62 -7.76
N GLU A 4 19.81 -2.45 -7.18
CA GLU A 4 18.82 -1.41 -6.96
C GLU A 4 18.35 -0.75 -8.26
N ASP A 5 19.14 -0.84 -9.34
CA ASP A 5 18.71 -0.32 -10.65
C ASP A 5 17.45 -1.04 -11.15
N SER A 6 17.27 -2.31 -10.77
CA SER A 6 16.09 -3.13 -11.10
C SER A 6 14.81 -2.64 -10.41
N ALA A 7 14.91 -1.95 -9.28
CA ALA A 7 13.77 -1.36 -8.58
C ALA A 7 13.10 -0.19 -9.35
N GLY A 8 13.70 0.27 -10.45
CA GLY A 8 13.10 1.27 -11.34
C GLY A 8 12.61 0.72 -12.69
N ASN A 9 12.50 -0.61 -12.84
CA ASN A 9 11.88 -1.22 -14.02
C ASN A 9 10.33 -1.05 -13.99
N GLU A 10 9.64 -1.64 -14.96
CA GLU A 10 8.17 -1.61 -15.08
C GLU A 10 7.41 -2.31 -13.93
N THR A 11 8.06 -3.15 -13.13
CA THR A 11 7.48 -3.85 -11.99
C THR A 11 8.06 -3.40 -10.65
N LEU A 12 8.82 -2.30 -10.64
CA LEU A 12 9.53 -1.79 -9.47
C LEU A 12 10.42 -2.84 -8.79
N GLY A 13 11.00 -3.77 -9.56
CA GLY A 13 11.87 -4.83 -9.04
C GLY A 13 11.16 -6.03 -8.43
N PHE A 14 9.82 -6.03 -8.38
CA PHE A 14 9.01 -7.20 -8.04
C PHE A 14 8.77 -8.07 -9.29
N GLN A 15 8.34 -9.32 -9.14
CA GLN A 15 7.98 -10.12 -10.32
C GLN A 15 6.68 -9.67 -10.96
N GLN A 16 5.73 -9.20 -10.15
CA GLN A 16 4.45 -8.70 -10.64
C GLN A 16 3.88 -7.65 -9.70
N ILE A 17 3.14 -6.70 -10.28
CA ILE A 17 2.27 -5.77 -9.55
C ILE A 17 0.82 -6.23 -9.79
N LEU A 18 0.10 -6.53 -8.72
CA LEU A 18 -1.31 -6.91 -8.73
C LEU A 18 -2.16 -5.80 -8.11
N ALA A 19 -3.27 -5.43 -8.75
CA ALA A 19 -4.23 -4.52 -8.15
C ALA A 19 -5.50 -5.27 -7.70
N LEU A 20 -5.95 -4.93 -6.50
CA LEU A 20 -7.22 -5.36 -5.93
C LEU A 20 -8.33 -4.47 -6.49
N SER A 21 -9.22 -5.05 -7.29
CA SER A 21 -10.39 -4.34 -7.81
C SER A 21 -11.56 -5.28 -8.04
N ASN A 22 -12.78 -4.75 -7.91
CA ASN A 22 -14.02 -5.45 -8.24
C ASN A 22 -14.37 -5.40 -9.74
N GLY A 23 -13.54 -4.74 -10.55
CA GLY A 23 -13.69 -4.65 -12.01
C GLY A 23 -13.58 -3.21 -12.53
N PRO A 24 -13.89 -3.00 -13.83
CA PRO A 24 -13.73 -1.69 -14.46
C PRO A 24 -14.54 -0.59 -13.77
N SER A 25 -13.85 0.44 -13.30
CA SER A 25 -14.43 1.63 -12.66
C SER A 25 -13.56 2.87 -12.90
N TRP A 26 -13.94 4.03 -12.36
CA TRP A 26 -13.09 5.22 -12.37
C TRP A 26 -11.74 4.98 -11.66
N ARG A 27 -11.73 4.09 -10.67
CA ARG A 27 -10.54 3.73 -9.90
C ARG A 27 -9.52 3.03 -10.77
N THR A 28 -9.94 1.94 -11.43
CA THR A 28 -9.07 1.19 -12.35
C THR A 28 -8.64 2.02 -13.55
N ARG A 29 -9.49 2.91 -14.07
CA ARG A 29 -9.11 3.80 -15.17
C ARG A 29 -8.04 4.80 -14.74
N GLY A 30 -8.21 5.44 -13.58
CA GLY A 30 -7.19 6.33 -13.01
C GLY A 30 -5.87 5.62 -12.69
N LEU A 31 -5.94 4.41 -12.11
CA LEU A 31 -4.79 3.57 -11.84
C LEU A 31 -4.01 3.23 -13.12
N LEU A 32 -4.70 2.78 -14.17
CA LEU A 32 -4.08 2.42 -15.43
C LEU A 32 -3.54 3.65 -16.17
N ALA A 33 -4.20 4.80 -16.09
CA ALA A 33 -3.68 6.05 -16.65
C ALA A 33 -2.36 6.48 -15.99
N ALA A 34 -2.28 6.39 -14.65
CA ALA A 34 -1.05 6.64 -13.90
C ALA A 34 0.06 5.62 -14.26
N ALA A 35 -0.31 4.34 -14.40
CA ALA A 35 0.60 3.27 -14.79
C ALA A 35 1.17 3.51 -16.19
N ASP A 36 0.33 3.85 -17.17
CA ASP A 36 0.76 4.17 -18.53
C ASP A 36 1.70 5.38 -18.56
N LEU A 37 1.40 6.44 -17.81
CA LEU A 37 2.24 7.64 -17.72
C LEU A 37 3.64 7.34 -17.15
N THR A 38 3.71 6.47 -16.14
CA THR A 38 4.95 6.12 -15.43
C THR A 38 5.61 4.84 -15.94
N GLY A 39 4.99 4.19 -16.93
CA GLY A 39 5.40 2.92 -17.53
C GLY A 39 5.32 1.71 -16.59
N LEU A 40 4.48 1.71 -15.55
CA LEU A 40 4.32 0.54 -14.68
C LEU A 40 3.42 -0.51 -15.35
N GLN A 41 3.76 -1.79 -15.14
CA GLN A 41 2.94 -2.91 -15.59
C GLN A 41 2.14 -3.48 -14.42
N ILE A 42 0.84 -3.17 -14.41
CA ILE A 42 -0.10 -3.61 -13.37
C ILE A 42 -1.05 -4.63 -13.95
N SER A 43 -1.22 -5.76 -13.26
CA SER A 43 -2.23 -6.76 -13.57
C SER A 43 -3.42 -6.63 -12.63
N ILE A 44 -4.63 -6.64 -13.17
CA ILE A 44 -5.88 -6.66 -12.39
C ILE A 44 -6.52 -8.04 -12.58
N PRO A 45 -6.17 -9.04 -11.76
CA PRO A 45 -6.76 -10.37 -11.90
C PRO A 45 -8.26 -10.31 -11.54
N PRO A 46 -9.11 -11.12 -12.20
CA PRO A 46 -10.52 -11.24 -11.81
C PRO A 46 -10.65 -11.71 -10.36
N GLN A 47 -11.40 -10.95 -9.56
CA GLN A 47 -11.75 -11.35 -8.19
C GLN A 47 -12.93 -12.31 -8.22
N PRO A 48 -12.87 -13.46 -7.52
CA PRO A 48 -14.00 -14.37 -7.43
C PRO A 48 -15.17 -13.69 -6.69
N PRO A 49 -16.43 -13.95 -7.09
CA PRO A 49 -17.57 -13.41 -6.37
C PRO A 49 -17.62 -13.98 -4.95
N LEU A 50 -17.69 -13.09 -3.95
CA LEU A 50 -17.85 -13.48 -2.55
C LEU A 50 -19.33 -13.71 -2.25
N HIS A 51 -19.69 -14.94 -1.86
CA HIS A 51 -21.06 -15.24 -1.46
C HIS A 51 -21.41 -14.48 -0.17
N PRO A 52 -22.59 -13.83 -0.06
CA PRO A 52 -22.94 -13.01 1.10
C PRO A 52 -22.80 -13.73 2.45
N THR A 53 -23.18 -15.01 2.52
CA THR A 53 -23.03 -15.85 3.72
C THR A 53 -21.58 -16.04 4.16
N ILE A 54 -20.62 -16.07 3.22
CA ILE A 54 -19.19 -16.16 3.57
C ILE A 54 -18.75 -14.85 4.21
N VAL A 55 -19.16 -13.71 3.63
CA VAL A 55 -18.84 -12.39 4.18
C VAL A 55 -19.45 -12.23 5.57
N GLU A 56 -20.73 -12.58 5.73
CA GLU A 56 -21.44 -12.57 7.02
C GLU A 56 -20.77 -13.49 8.05
N ALA A 57 -20.36 -14.70 7.69
CA ALA A 57 -19.63 -15.56 8.61
C ALA A 57 -18.30 -14.93 9.03
N PHE A 58 -17.59 -14.29 8.10
CA PHE A 58 -16.31 -13.65 8.36
C PHE A 58 -16.42 -12.45 9.32
N THR A 59 -17.55 -11.73 9.34
CA THR A 59 -17.78 -10.65 10.31
C THR A 59 -17.82 -11.15 11.76
N HIS A 60 -17.88 -12.47 11.99
CA HIS A 60 -17.94 -13.09 13.31
C HIS A 60 -16.62 -13.80 13.69
N PHE A 61 -15.54 -13.63 12.91
CA PHE A 61 -14.25 -14.28 13.16
C PHE A 61 -13.32 -13.52 14.12
N GLY A 62 -13.82 -12.48 14.81
CA GLY A 62 -13.11 -11.84 15.93
C GLY A 62 -13.21 -12.64 17.23
N ALA A 63 -12.46 -12.21 18.24
CA ALA A 63 -12.55 -12.80 19.57
C ALA A 63 -13.86 -12.32 20.23
N GLU A 64 -14.76 -13.26 20.55
CA GLU A 64 -16.10 -12.98 21.10
C GLU A 64 -16.07 -12.11 22.38
N ASP A 65 -14.97 -12.17 23.13
CA ASP A 65 -14.76 -11.48 24.41
C ASP A 65 -14.04 -10.13 24.30
N ILE A 66 -13.56 -9.74 23.11
CA ILE A 66 -12.89 -8.46 22.87
C ILE A 66 -13.82 -7.54 22.10
N PRO A 67 -14.36 -6.46 22.73
CA PRO A 67 -15.19 -5.49 22.04
C PRO A 67 -14.49 -4.95 20.79
N PHE A 68 -15.26 -4.83 19.71
CA PHE A 68 -14.83 -4.36 18.40
C PHE A 68 -13.81 -5.23 17.66
N SER A 69 -13.43 -6.42 18.14
CA SER A 69 -12.47 -7.30 17.45
C SER A 69 -12.94 -7.87 16.10
N ASN A 70 -14.22 -7.69 15.78
CA ASN A 70 -14.87 -8.18 14.57
C ASN A 70 -14.75 -7.18 13.41
N PRO A 71 -14.44 -7.64 12.19
CA PRO A 71 -14.42 -6.77 11.03
C PRO A 71 -15.84 -6.38 10.60
N ALA A 72 -16.01 -5.11 10.21
CA ALA A 72 -17.24 -4.65 9.58
C ALA A 72 -17.47 -5.36 8.22
N HIS A 73 -18.69 -5.27 7.67
CA HIS A 73 -19.03 -5.91 6.41
C HIS A 73 -18.10 -5.48 5.26
N GLY A 74 -17.90 -4.17 5.05
CA GLY A 74 -16.99 -3.66 4.02
C GLY A 74 -15.54 -4.10 4.24
N ALA A 75 -15.08 -4.13 5.49
CA ALA A 75 -13.75 -4.58 5.85
C ALA A 75 -13.56 -6.09 5.58
N SER A 76 -14.61 -6.90 5.80
CA SER A 76 -14.60 -8.33 5.53
C SER A 76 -14.51 -8.63 4.04
N VAL A 77 -15.23 -7.87 3.20
CA VAL A 77 -15.13 -7.97 1.74
C VAL A 77 -13.71 -7.64 1.27
N ALA A 78 -13.14 -6.52 1.73
CA ALA A 78 -11.78 -6.13 1.38
C ALA A 78 -10.75 -7.19 1.84
N TRP A 79 -10.87 -7.67 3.08
CA TRP A 79 -9.97 -8.68 3.63
C TRP A 79 -9.96 -9.96 2.78
N LEU A 80 -11.13 -10.50 2.46
CA LEU A 80 -11.22 -11.70 1.63
C LEU A 80 -10.60 -11.49 0.24
N ALA A 81 -10.80 -10.31 -0.37
CA ALA A 81 -10.19 -9.96 -1.65
C ALA A 81 -8.65 -9.88 -1.59
N HIS A 82 -8.07 -9.36 -0.50
CA HIS A 82 -6.61 -9.41 -0.28
C HIS A 82 -6.10 -10.85 -0.17
N LEU A 83 -6.80 -11.71 0.58
CA LEU A 83 -6.42 -13.13 0.68
C LEU A 83 -6.45 -13.84 -0.67
N ASP A 84 -7.40 -13.50 -1.54
CA ASP A 84 -7.51 -14.11 -2.86
C ASP A 84 -6.38 -13.68 -3.80
N LEU A 85 -5.91 -12.42 -3.74
CA LEU A 85 -4.70 -12.01 -4.45
C LEU A 85 -3.45 -12.74 -3.94
N ILE A 86 -3.31 -12.91 -2.63
CA ILE A 86 -2.16 -13.61 -2.05
C ILE A 86 -2.18 -15.09 -2.47
N LYS A 87 -3.35 -15.74 -2.46
CA LYS A 87 -3.51 -17.11 -2.98
C LYS A 87 -3.14 -17.18 -4.46
N HIS A 88 -3.59 -16.22 -5.27
CA HIS A 88 -3.26 -16.15 -6.69
C HIS A 88 -1.75 -16.02 -6.93
N ALA A 89 -1.07 -15.16 -6.18
CA ALA A 89 0.38 -14.99 -6.28
C ALA A 89 1.15 -16.26 -5.89
N ILE A 90 0.71 -16.97 -4.84
CA ILE A 90 1.28 -18.28 -4.45
C ILE A 90 1.05 -19.32 -5.53
N GLN A 91 -0.17 -19.42 -6.08
CA GLN A 91 -0.52 -20.37 -7.13
C GLN A 91 0.22 -20.10 -8.45
N SER A 92 0.58 -18.84 -8.69
CA SER A 92 1.39 -18.40 -9.83
C SER A 92 2.90 -18.57 -9.60
N ASP A 93 3.29 -19.20 -8.49
CA ASP A 93 4.67 -19.47 -8.09
C ASP A 93 5.57 -18.23 -8.02
N LEU A 94 5.00 -17.09 -7.60
CA LEU A 94 5.77 -15.86 -7.41
C LEU A 94 6.71 -15.97 -6.18
N GLU A 95 7.90 -15.40 -6.33
CA GLU A 95 8.90 -15.07 -5.33
C GLU A 95 8.62 -13.72 -4.66
N THR A 96 8.15 -12.74 -5.42
CA THR A 96 7.78 -11.41 -4.90
C THR A 96 6.60 -10.83 -5.65
N VAL A 97 5.70 -10.17 -4.93
CA VAL A 97 4.55 -9.48 -5.51
C VAL A 97 4.33 -8.15 -4.81
N LEU A 98 4.00 -7.10 -5.56
CA LEU A 98 3.46 -5.85 -5.02
C LEU A 98 1.94 -5.86 -5.20
N ILE A 99 1.20 -5.69 -4.11
CA ILE A 99 -0.27 -5.60 -4.11
C ILE A 99 -0.67 -4.14 -3.91
N LEU A 100 -1.58 -3.65 -4.75
CA LEU A 100 -2.10 -2.29 -4.77
C LEU A 100 -3.62 -2.28 -4.58
N GLU A 101 -4.16 -1.28 -3.90
CA GLU A 101 -5.59 -0.94 -3.96
C GLU A 101 -5.89 -0.14 -5.25
N ASP A 102 -7.09 -0.28 -5.82
CA ASP A 102 -7.40 0.32 -7.13
C ASP A 102 -7.57 1.85 -7.14
N ASP A 103 -7.72 2.45 -5.96
CA ASP A 103 -7.73 3.90 -5.77
C ASP A 103 -6.38 4.47 -5.34
N VAL A 104 -5.29 3.69 -5.38
CA VAL A 104 -3.93 4.19 -5.10
C VAL A 104 -3.37 5.07 -6.24
N ASP A 105 -2.47 5.98 -5.88
CA ASP A 105 -1.73 6.87 -6.76
C ASP A 105 -0.31 7.13 -6.20
N TRP A 106 0.56 7.71 -7.03
CA TRP A 106 1.98 7.90 -6.75
C TRP A 106 2.57 9.07 -7.53
N ASP A 107 3.79 9.48 -7.17
CA ASP A 107 4.49 10.54 -7.89
C ASP A 107 5.02 10.04 -9.25
N VAL A 108 5.03 10.89 -10.28
CA VAL A 108 5.62 10.53 -11.59
C VAL A 108 7.07 10.02 -11.51
N GLY A 109 7.81 10.41 -10.48
CA GLY A 109 9.17 9.98 -10.15
C GLY A 109 9.26 8.60 -9.50
N ILE A 110 8.17 7.82 -9.40
CA ILE A 110 8.07 6.53 -8.69
C ILE A 110 9.25 5.59 -8.96
N ARG A 111 9.70 5.47 -10.21
CA ARG A 111 10.82 4.59 -10.58
C ARG A 111 12.15 5.04 -9.98
N ALA A 112 12.37 6.33 -9.79
CA ALA A 112 13.56 6.86 -9.13
C ALA A 112 13.45 6.71 -7.61
N GLN A 113 12.27 6.97 -7.04
CA GLN A 113 11.99 6.77 -5.62
C GLN A 113 12.25 5.32 -5.21
N MET A 114 11.73 4.35 -5.96
CA MET A 114 11.88 2.94 -5.62
C MET A 114 13.33 2.43 -5.69
N LYS A 115 14.21 3.07 -6.49
CA LYS A 115 15.65 2.79 -6.45
C LYS A 115 16.27 3.23 -5.12
N ARG A 116 15.91 4.42 -4.62
CA ARG A 116 16.39 4.94 -3.33
C ARG A 116 15.86 4.09 -2.17
N VAL A 117 14.57 3.74 -2.21
CA VAL A 117 13.95 2.80 -1.26
C VAL A 117 14.67 1.46 -1.27
N SER A 118 14.95 0.90 -2.45
CA SER A 118 15.69 -0.34 -2.61
C SER A 118 17.08 -0.30 -1.96
N SER A 119 17.84 0.78 -2.15
CA SER A 119 19.11 0.98 -1.44
C SER A 119 18.93 1.00 0.08
N ALA A 120 17.96 1.79 0.57
CA ALA A 120 17.72 1.93 2.01
C ALA A 120 17.25 0.63 2.68
N VAL A 121 16.40 -0.16 2.01
CA VAL A 121 15.97 -1.48 2.49
C VAL A 121 17.15 -2.44 2.56
N ARG A 122 18.03 -2.45 1.55
CA ARG A 122 19.24 -3.29 1.55
C ARG A 122 20.19 -2.89 2.68
N ASP A 123 20.36 -1.60 2.94
CA ASP A 123 21.19 -1.09 4.03
C ASP A 123 20.63 -1.47 5.40
N LEU A 124 19.31 -1.26 5.60
CA LEU A 124 18.60 -1.61 6.84
C LEU A 124 18.70 -3.11 7.16
N THR A 125 18.59 -3.95 6.13
CA THR A 125 18.62 -5.42 6.28
C THR A 125 20.02 -6.01 6.22
N HIS A 126 21.05 -5.16 6.10
CA HIS A 126 22.44 -5.58 5.92
C HIS A 126 22.60 -6.61 4.79
N THR A 127 21.93 -6.37 3.67
CA THR A 127 21.95 -7.28 2.53
C THR A 127 23.36 -7.39 1.96
N PRO A 128 23.91 -8.61 1.80
CA PRO A 128 25.26 -8.78 1.28
C PRO A 128 25.41 -8.23 -0.14
N ALA A 129 26.57 -7.66 -0.44
CA ALA A 129 26.85 -7.03 -1.74
C ALA A 129 26.82 -8.04 -2.90
N GLU A 130 27.07 -9.31 -2.62
CA GLU A 130 26.99 -10.42 -3.56
C GLU A 130 25.56 -10.80 -3.95
N ASP A 131 24.54 -10.48 -3.14
CA ASP A 131 23.14 -10.69 -3.54
C ASP A 131 22.74 -9.60 -4.53
N THR A 132 23.00 -9.90 -5.79
CA THR A 132 22.73 -9.01 -6.91
C THR A 132 21.36 -9.23 -7.57
N SER A 133 20.62 -10.22 -7.08
CA SER A 133 19.38 -10.70 -7.68
C SER A 133 18.13 -10.14 -7.00
N ALA A 134 18.25 -9.74 -5.74
CA ALA A 134 17.14 -9.24 -4.94
C ALA A 134 17.28 -7.72 -4.72
N PRO A 135 16.54 -6.86 -5.47
CA PRO A 135 16.66 -5.40 -5.33
C PRO A 135 16.35 -4.90 -3.92
N TYR A 136 15.48 -5.58 -3.17
CA TYR A 136 15.14 -5.20 -1.79
C TYR A 136 15.81 -6.12 -0.74
N GLY A 137 16.79 -6.92 -1.14
CA GLY A 137 17.26 -8.03 -0.32
C GLY A 137 16.16 -9.06 -0.06
N ARG A 138 16.43 -9.97 0.88
CA ARG A 138 15.57 -11.13 1.18
C ARG A 138 15.07 -11.20 2.62
N ALA A 139 15.58 -10.35 3.50
CA ALA A 139 15.29 -10.38 4.93
C ALA A 139 14.05 -9.53 5.27
N TRP A 140 12.94 -9.81 4.60
CA TRP A 140 11.63 -9.19 4.84
C TRP A 140 10.50 -10.13 4.40
N ASP A 141 9.38 -10.07 5.10
CA ASP A 141 8.12 -10.74 4.76
C ASP A 141 7.17 -9.76 4.07
N VAL A 142 7.07 -8.53 4.61
CA VAL A 142 6.19 -7.46 4.11
C VAL A 142 7.01 -6.18 3.92
N LEU A 143 6.88 -5.54 2.75
CA LEU A 143 7.44 -4.21 2.50
C LEU A 143 6.27 -3.25 2.23
N TRP A 144 5.99 -2.37 3.19
CA TRP A 144 4.89 -1.42 3.15
C TRP A 144 5.36 -0.09 2.53
N ILE A 145 4.84 0.21 1.34
CA ILE A 145 5.23 1.42 0.59
C ILE A 145 4.06 2.39 0.40
N GLY A 146 2.83 1.97 0.70
CA GLY A 146 1.65 2.82 0.72
C GLY A 146 0.75 2.52 1.90
N HIS A 147 0.62 3.51 2.77
CA HIS A 147 -0.15 3.48 4.01
C HIS A 147 -0.70 4.88 4.29
N CYS A 148 -1.71 4.98 5.15
CA CYS A 148 -2.18 6.27 5.63
C CYS A 148 -1.39 6.76 6.85
N GLY A 149 -0.65 5.87 7.52
CA GLY A 149 0.21 6.20 8.65
C GLY A 149 0.98 4.98 9.16
N GLU A 150 2.11 5.24 9.82
CA GLU A 150 2.98 4.27 10.47
C GLU A 150 3.58 4.90 11.74
N ALA A 151 3.62 4.14 12.83
CA ALA A 151 4.24 4.61 14.07
C ALA A 151 5.77 4.56 13.96
N TRP A 152 6.45 5.45 14.68
CA TRP A 152 7.91 5.43 14.77
C TRP A 152 8.39 5.75 16.18
N ASP A 153 9.53 5.18 16.55
CA ASP A 153 10.25 5.47 17.78
C ASP A 153 11.76 5.45 17.50
N GLN A 154 12.50 6.37 18.10
CA GLN A 154 13.95 6.55 17.91
C GLN A 154 14.82 5.32 18.23
N ARG A 155 14.27 4.32 18.93
CA ARG A 155 14.98 3.07 19.23
C ARG A 155 15.03 2.10 18.04
N TYR A 156 14.24 2.32 17.00
CA TYR A 156 14.25 1.47 15.82
C TYR A 156 15.35 1.89 14.84
N ASP A 157 16.13 0.92 14.39
CA ASP A 157 17.09 1.12 13.31
C ASP A 157 16.36 1.70 12.10
N THR A 158 16.83 2.87 11.66
CA THR A 158 16.19 3.65 10.61
C THR A 158 17.26 4.13 9.64
N VAL A 159 17.06 3.82 8.36
CA VAL A 159 17.87 4.38 7.26
C VAL A 159 17.14 5.59 6.71
N VAL A 160 17.74 6.76 6.85
CA VAL A 160 17.20 8.03 6.34
C VAL A 160 17.99 8.46 5.10
N PHE A 161 17.28 8.89 4.06
CA PHE A 161 17.90 9.39 2.82
C PHE A 161 17.13 10.58 2.24
N ASP A 162 17.84 11.40 1.46
CA ASP A 162 17.26 12.52 0.72
C ASP A 162 16.39 12.02 -0.43
N ASP A 163 15.16 12.53 -0.51
CA ASP A 163 14.21 12.23 -1.57
C ASP A 163 13.51 13.52 -2.03
N PRO A 164 13.90 14.09 -3.18
CA PRO A 164 13.35 15.36 -3.66
C PRO A 164 11.89 15.26 -4.09
N ASP A 165 11.34 14.04 -4.19
CA ASP A 165 9.97 13.80 -4.62
C ASP A 165 9.00 13.66 -3.43
N VAL A 166 9.45 14.01 -2.22
CA VAL A 166 8.64 14.11 -1.00
C VAL A 166 8.22 15.57 -0.78
N PRO A 167 6.96 15.86 -0.42
CA PRO A 167 6.53 17.21 -0.06
C PRO A 167 7.38 17.81 1.06
N LEU A 168 7.43 19.14 1.11
CA LEU A 168 8.08 19.83 2.22
C LEU A 168 7.27 19.65 3.50
N HIS A 169 7.95 19.74 4.64
CA HIS A 169 7.39 19.55 5.97
C HIS A 169 6.02 20.23 6.21
N ALA A 170 5.88 21.47 5.74
CA ALA A 170 4.69 22.29 5.94
C ALA A 170 3.45 21.77 5.18
N ASP A 171 3.67 20.96 4.15
CA ASP A 171 2.64 20.52 3.20
C ASP A 171 2.17 19.08 3.46
N HIS A 172 2.70 18.42 4.50
CA HIS A 172 2.21 17.11 4.90
C HIS A 172 0.77 17.16 5.42
N LEU A 173 -0.02 16.19 4.98
CA LEU A 173 -1.43 15.99 5.35
C LEU A 173 -1.61 14.66 6.08
N GLY A 174 -2.83 14.39 6.55
CA GLY A 174 -3.17 13.12 7.21
C GLY A 174 -2.34 12.83 8.47
N TRP A 175 -1.97 11.56 8.66
CA TRP A 175 -1.21 11.13 9.84
C TRP A 175 0.23 11.65 9.83
N VAL A 176 0.82 11.85 8.65
CA VAL A 176 2.19 12.37 8.51
C VAL A 176 2.32 13.74 9.16
N LYS A 177 1.28 14.57 9.10
CA LYS A 177 1.21 15.84 9.83
C LYS A 177 1.24 15.66 11.35
N GLY A 178 0.69 14.58 11.88
CA GLY A 178 0.74 14.23 13.30
C GLY A 178 2.14 13.83 13.78
N TYR A 179 3.05 13.50 12.87
CA TYR A 179 4.44 13.13 13.18
C TYR A 179 5.38 14.33 13.33
N GLN A 180 4.90 15.54 13.01
CA GLN A 180 5.69 16.77 13.10
C GLN A 180 6.23 16.94 14.54
N GLY A 181 7.55 17.11 14.66
CA GLY A 181 8.26 17.23 15.94
C GLY A 181 8.59 15.90 16.65
N TYR A 182 8.07 14.76 16.17
CA TYR A 182 8.39 13.43 16.70
C TYR A 182 9.28 12.62 15.77
N VAL A 183 9.17 12.84 14.45
CA VAL A 183 9.95 12.14 13.42
C VAL A 183 10.91 13.14 12.74
N PRO A 184 12.19 13.19 13.12
CA PRO A 184 13.07 14.32 12.80
C PRO A 184 13.36 14.50 11.31
N TRP A 185 13.36 13.43 10.50
CA TRP A 185 13.70 13.57 9.08
C TRP A 185 12.58 14.19 8.26
N LEU A 186 11.34 14.21 8.74
CA LEU A 186 10.20 14.83 8.07
C LEU A 186 10.28 16.36 8.01
N GLU A 187 11.27 16.97 8.67
CA GLU A 187 11.57 18.40 8.53
C GLU A 187 12.22 18.75 7.19
N TYR A 188 12.68 17.74 6.44
CA TYR A 188 13.39 17.86 5.17
C TYR A 188 12.75 16.94 4.12
N PRO A 189 13.00 17.15 2.81
CA PRO A 189 12.57 16.23 1.75
C PRO A 189 13.36 14.92 1.83
N ARG A 190 12.98 14.07 2.78
CA ARG A 190 13.66 12.82 3.15
C ARG A 190 12.64 11.74 3.42
N ARG A 191 13.06 10.49 3.19
CA ARG A 191 12.33 9.30 3.67
C ARG A 191 13.17 8.55 4.69
N GLY A 192 12.48 7.89 5.61
CA GLY A 192 13.02 6.92 6.55
C GLY A 192 12.50 5.53 6.18
N VAL A 193 13.37 4.54 6.27
CA VAL A 193 13.04 3.12 6.09
C VAL A 193 13.44 2.38 7.35
N TYR A 194 12.51 1.68 7.96
CA TYR A 194 12.70 1.00 9.25
C TYR A 194 11.77 -0.20 9.39
N ARG A 195 12.03 -1.06 10.37
CA ARG A 195 11.12 -2.17 10.68
C ARG A 195 9.78 -1.64 11.22
N SER A 196 8.69 -2.06 10.60
CA SER A 196 7.34 -1.54 10.88
C SER A 196 6.92 -1.74 12.33
N LEU A 197 6.23 -0.76 12.91
CA LEU A 197 5.72 -0.82 14.27
C LEU A 197 4.19 -0.98 14.28
N TRP A 198 3.50 -0.19 13.47
CA TRP A 198 2.06 -0.14 13.34
C TRP A 198 1.64 0.56 12.03
N PRO A 199 1.88 -0.05 10.86
CA PRO A 199 1.41 0.49 9.58
C PRO A 199 -0.11 0.35 9.45
N VAL A 200 -0.80 1.37 8.98
CA VAL A 200 -2.26 1.39 8.83
C VAL A 200 -2.63 1.75 7.39
N CYS A 201 -3.71 1.16 6.87
CA CYS A 201 -4.11 1.15 5.46
C CYS A 201 -3.16 0.36 4.56
N SER A 202 -3.73 -0.41 3.64
CA SER A 202 -3.00 -1.35 2.76
C SER A 202 -2.90 -0.88 1.30
N PHE A 203 -2.82 0.44 1.07
CA PHE A 203 -2.82 1.05 -0.26
C PHE A 203 -1.79 0.41 -1.20
N ALA A 204 -0.58 0.14 -0.68
CA ALA A 204 0.46 -0.59 -1.40
C ALA A 204 1.40 -1.34 -0.46
N TYR A 205 1.46 -2.67 -0.59
CA TYR A 205 2.38 -3.51 0.17
C TYR A 205 2.90 -4.66 -0.70
N ALA A 206 4.19 -4.95 -0.57
CA ALA A 206 4.81 -6.08 -1.23
C ALA A 206 4.99 -7.25 -0.27
N LEU A 207 5.00 -8.45 -0.83
CA LEU A 207 5.22 -9.70 -0.11
C LEU A 207 6.35 -10.49 -0.74
N SER A 208 7.23 -11.04 0.09
CA SER A 208 8.17 -12.09 -0.32
C SER A 208 7.47 -13.46 -0.37
N ARG A 209 8.08 -14.49 -0.96
CA ARG A 209 7.54 -15.85 -1.01
C ARG A 209 7.16 -16.38 0.38
N ASN A 210 8.03 -16.15 1.35
CA ASN A 210 7.78 -16.56 2.73
C ASN A 210 6.72 -15.67 3.37
N GLY A 211 6.77 -14.35 3.10
CA GLY A 211 5.74 -13.41 3.53
C GLY A 211 4.34 -13.82 3.07
N MET A 212 4.15 -14.17 1.80
CA MET A 212 2.86 -14.63 1.28
C MET A 212 2.27 -15.80 2.08
N LYS A 213 3.10 -16.81 2.39
CA LYS A 213 2.67 -17.99 3.16
C LYS A 213 2.32 -17.63 4.60
N LYS A 214 3.17 -16.84 5.27
CA LYS A 214 2.96 -16.40 6.65
C LYS A 214 1.72 -15.51 6.76
N VAL A 215 1.56 -14.52 5.89
CA VAL A 215 0.40 -13.63 5.87
C VAL A 215 -0.87 -14.43 5.67
N LEU A 216 -0.92 -15.35 4.71
CA LEU A 216 -2.10 -16.20 4.52
C LEU A 216 -2.43 -17.04 5.77
N GLN A 217 -1.41 -17.59 6.43
CA GLN A 217 -1.58 -18.39 7.65
C GLN A 217 -2.07 -17.54 8.83
N LEU A 218 -1.51 -16.35 9.03
CA LEU A 218 -1.78 -15.49 10.18
C LEU A 218 -3.10 -14.70 10.04
N THR A 219 -3.47 -14.36 8.80
CA THR A 219 -4.63 -13.49 8.52
C THR A 219 -5.83 -14.25 7.93
N GLY A 220 -5.66 -15.51 7.50
CA GLY A 220 -6.72 -16.30 6.88
C GLY A 220 -7.86 -16.70 7.83
N GLY A 221 -7.60 -16.74 9.14
CA GLY A 221 -8.58 -17.05 10.18
C GLY A 221 -9.45 -15.86 10.63
N GLY A 222 -9.28 -14.68 10.02
CA GLY A 222 -9.85 -13.44 10.55
C GLY A 222 -9.12 -13.01 11.82
N GLN A 223 -9.84 -12.49 12.82
CA GLN A 223 -9.33 -11.99 14.11
C GLN A 223 -8.71 -10.59 14.05
N GLY A 224 -9.55 -9.59 13.83
CA GLY A 224 -9.18 -8.19 13.84
C GLY A 224 -10.23 -7.32 13.15
N HIS A 225 -10.12 -6.01 13.32
CA HIS A 225 -11.08 -5.06 12.75
C HIS A 225 -11.01 -4.94 11.22
N ALA A 226 -9.83 -5.14 10.64
CA ALA A 226 -9.55 -5.02 9.23
C ALA A 226 -8.23 -5.73 8.89
N PHE A 227 -8.01 -6.01 7.60
CA PHE A 227 -6.86 -6.76 7.11
C PHE A 227 -5.53 -6.08 7.47
N ASP A 228 -5.45 -4.78 7.21
CA ASP A 228 -4.29 -3.93 7.52
C ASP A 228 -3.98 -3.92 9.03
N ILE A 229 -5.00 -3.77 9.89
CA ILE A 229 -4.83 -3.77 11.35
C ILE A 229 -4.32 -5.13 11.85
N LYS A 230 -4.83 -6.23 11.30
CA LYS A 230 -4.32 -7.56 11.63
C LYS A 230 -2.87 -7.70 11.18
N LEU A 231 -2.54 -7.29 9.95
CA LEU A 231 -1.18 -7.35 9.43
C LEU A 231 -0.21 -6.50 10.28
N ALA A 232 -0.62 -5.29 10.65
CA ALA A 232 0.13 -4.39 11.53
C ALA A 232 0.40 -5.01 12.91
N THR A 233 -0.59 -5.73 13.45
CA THR A 233 -0.43 -6.46 14.73
C THR A 233 0.64 -7.53 14.63
N GLU A 234 0.64 -8.32 13.55
CA GLU A 234 1.66 -9.34 13.31
C GLU A 234 3.07 -8.75 13.08
N CYS A 235 3.16 -7.60 12.40
CA CYS A 235 4.41 -6.85 12.29
C CYS A 235 4.92 -6.42 13.67
N ARG A 236 4.05 -5.83 14.50
CA ARG A 236 4.40 -5.37 15.84
C ARG A 236 4.86 -6.50 16.78
N MET A 237 4.26 -7.68 16.63
CA MET A 237 4.60 -8.86 17.41
C MET A 237 5.87 -9.57 16.90
N ALA A 238 6.48 -9.08 15.82
CA ALA A 238 7.61 -9.70 15.13
C ALA A 238 7.32 -11.16 14.69
N THR A 239 6.05 -11.50 14.43
CA THR A 239 5.67 -12.74 13.75
C THR A 239 5.83 -12.60 12.23
N LEU A 240 5.83 -11.36 11.74
CA LEU A 240 6.23 -10.96 10.39
C LEU A 240 7.40 -9.97 10.45
N GLU A 241 8.39 -10.18 9.58
CA GLU A 241 9.44 -9.19 9.33
C GLU A 241 8.92 -8.11 8.38
N CYS A 242 8.42 -7.02 8.94
CA CYS A 242 7.84 -5.93 8.18
C CYS A 242 8.79 -4.74 8.09
N ILE A 243 8.83 -4.09 6.93
CA ILE A 243 9.58 -2.85 6.69
C ILE A 243 8.62 -1.81 6.14
N SER A 244 8.65 -0.59 6.69
CA SER A 244 7.83 0.54 6.22
C SER A 244 8.73 1.65 5.65
N VAL A 245 8.17 2.41 4.71
CA VAL A 245 8.79 3.61 4.12
C VAL A 245 7.97 4.83 4.52
N VAL A 246 8.58 5.80 5.22
CA VAL A 246 7.90 7.00 5.73
C VAL A 246 8.63 8.29 5.33
N PRO A 247 7.98 9.27 4.68
CA PRO A 247 6.60 9.21 4.19
C PRO A 247 6.39 8.08 3.18
N GLU A 248 5.14 7.73 2.95
CA GLU A 248 4.72 6.71 2.00
C GLU A 248 5.07 7.10 0.55
N VAL A 249 5.37 6.09 -0.26
CA VAL A 249 5.68 6.23 -1.69
C VAL A 249 4.39 6.29 -2.52
N MET A 250 3.35 5.60 -2.06
CA MET A 250 2.04 5.54 -2.69
C MET A 250 0.96 5.91 -1.68
N HIS A 251 -0.05 6.65 -2.12
CA HIS A 251 -1.16 7.06 -1.27
C HIS A 251 -2.49 6.89 -2.00
N GLN A 252 -3.60 6.81 -1.25
CA GLN A 252 -4.92 6.83 -1.85
C GLN A 252 -5.17 8.17 -2.57
N TYR A 253 -5.69 8.08 -3.80
CA TYR A 253 -6.31 9.19 -4.49
C TYR A 253 -7.74 9.37 -3.97
N PHE A 254 -8.04 10.58 -3.49
CA PHE A 254 -9.36 10.96 -3.07
C PHE A 254 -10.10 11.66 -4.21
N PRO A 255 -11.32 11.20 -4.57
CA PRO A 255 -12.16 11.96 -5.48
C PRO A 255 -12.59 13.30 -4.85
N ASP A 256 -13.11 14.22 -5.66
CA ASP A 256 -13.58 15.52 -5.17
C ASP A 256 -14.50 15.36 -3.94
N PRO A 257 -14.23 16.06 -2.82
CA PRO A 257 -14.99 15.92 -1.59
C PRO A 257 -16.50 16.20 -1.74
N GLY A 258 -16.90 16.99 -2.74
CA GLY A 258 -18.28 17.29 -3.08
C GLY A 258 -19.10 16.06 -3.49
N PHE A 259 -18.45 14.95 -3.86
CA PHE A 259 -19.13 13.69 -4.18
C PHE A 259 -19.54 12.87 -2.96
N GLY A 260 -18.99 13.13 -1.78
CA GLY A 260 -19.37 12.46 -0.53
C GLY A 260 -19.00 10.97 -0.41
N ALA A 261 -18.46 10.33 -1.47
CA ALA A 261 -17.95 8.96 -1.45
C ALA A 261 -16.43 8.96 -1.35
N ARG A 262 -15.88 8.21 -0.40
CA ARG A 262 -14.43 8.17 -0.11
C ARG A 262 -13.80 6.82 -0.38
N SER A 263 -14.47 5.72 -0.04
CA SER A 263 -13.97 4.35 -0.25
C SER A 263 -15.09 3.34 -0.54
N LEU A 264 -14.76 2.24 -1.23
CA LEU A 264 -15.66 1.08 -1.38
C LEU A 264 -15.95 0.40 -0.04
N VAL A 265 -15.02 0.46 0.93
CA VAL A 265 -15.25 -0.06 2.28
C VAL A 265 -16.36 0.74 2.98
N ASP A 266 -16.33 2.06 2.86
CA ASP A 266 -17.36 2.96 3.42
C ASP A 266 -18.73 2.69 2.80
N ILE A 267 -18.78 2.50 1.48
CA ILE A 267 -20.01 2.11 0.76
C ILE A 267 -20.50 0.75 1.26
N GLY A 268 -19.61 -0.22 1.44
CA GLY A 268 -19.91 -1.54 2.01
C GLY A 268 -20.39 -1.49 3.46
N ASN A 269 -20.14 -0.38 4.16
CA ASN A 269 -20.63 -0.07 5.51
C ASN A 269 -21.89 0.83 5.50
N GLY A 270 -22.46 1.12 4.34
CA GLY A 270 -23.72 1.87 4.19
C GLY A 270 -23.57 3.38 4.00
N GLN A 271 -22.37 3.91 3.71
CA GLN A 271 -22.17 5.31 3.34
C GLN A 271 -22.61 5.60 1.90
N GLY A 272 -22.75 6.89 1.55
CA GLY A 272 -23.20 7.32 0.22
C GLY A 272 -22.29 6.87 -0.92
N THR A 273 -22.88 6.52 -2.06
CA THR A 273 -22.19 5.91 -3.22
C THR A 273 -21.48 6.91 -4.12
N GLY A 274 -21.79 8.21 -4.00
CA GLY A 274 -21.30 9.25 -4.91
C GLY A 274 -21.90 9.13 -6.33
N PRO A 275 -21.38 9.87 -7.31
CA PRO A 275 -21.81 9.77 -8.71
C PRO A 275 -21.42 8.43 -9.34
N GLU A 276 -22.09 8.02 -10.42
CA GLU A 276 -21.71 6.78 -11.11
C GLU A 276 -20.60 7.01 -12.16
N GLY A 277 -19.74 6.00 -12.33
CA GLY A 277 -18.84 5.89 -13.48
C GLY A 277 -17.93 7.11 -13.69
N SER A 278 -18.00 7.71 -14.87
CA SER A 278 -17.17 8.86 -15.27
C SER A 278 -17.51 10.16 -14.55
N GLY A 279 -18.58 10.20 -13.75
CA GLY A 279 -18.90 11.38 -12.93
C GLY A 279 -17.78 11.73 -11.94
N PHE A 280 -17.07 10.72 -11.43
CA PHE A 280 -15.89 10.91 -10.57
C PHE A 280 -14.68 11.51 -11.29
N GLU A 281 -14.62 11.41 -12.62
CA GLU A 281 -13.51 11.91 -13.44
C GLU A 281 -13.79 13.31 -14.00
N ALA A 282 -15.00 13.83 -13.80
CA ALA A 282 -15.39 15.17 -14.28
C ALA A 282 -14.72 16.29 -13.48
N VAL A 283 -14.29 16.01 -12.24
CA VAL A 283 -13.63 16.96 -11.35
C VAL A 283 -12.37 16.30 -10.80
N MET A 284 -11.26 17.02 -10.86
CA MET A 284 -9.98 16.55 -10.33
C MET A 284 -10.06 16.48 -8.80
N GLY A 285 -9.62 15.35 -8.26
CA GLY A 285 -9.48 15.10 -6.83
C GLY A 285 -8.09 15.47 -6.32
N THR A 286 -7.61 14.76 -5.30
CA THR A 286 -6.33 15.04 -4.63
C THR A 286 -5.64 13.76 -4.18
N THR A 287 -4.31 13.74 -4.18
CA THR A 287 -3.52 12.66 -3.58
C THR A 287 -2.64 13.23 -2.47
N GLU A 288 -3.00 12.96 -1.22
CA GLU A 288 -2.25 13.49 -0.09
C GLU A 288 -0.78 12.98 -0.09
N ASN A 289 0.15 13.84 0.34
CA ASN A 289 1.58 13.56 0.48
C ASN A 289 2.33 13.11 -0.80
N ILE A 290 1.71 13.24 -1.97
CA ILE A 290 2.34 12.99 -3.27
C ILE A 290 2.54 14.33 -3.99
N LEU A 291 3.77 14.68 -4.36
CA LEU A 291 4.08 16.01 -4.91
C LEU A 291 3.59 16.19 -6.35
N ASN A 292 3.77 15.17 -7.19
CA ASN A 292 3.36 15.17 -8.58
C ASN A 292 2.51 13.94 -8.89
N SER A 293 1.25 13.95 -8.46
CA SER A 293 0.30 12.85 -8.73
C SER A 293 0.34 12.40 -10.20
N ALA A 294 0.68 11.13 -10.42
CA ALA A 294 0.72 10.51 -11.73
C ALA A 294 -0.70 10.39 -12.31
N ARG A 295 -1.69 10.04 -11.48
CA ARG A 295 -3.09 10.00 -11.88
C ARG A 295 -3.60 11.36 -12.32
N CYS A 296 -3.34 12.41 -11.55
CA CYS A 296 -3.80 13.75 -11.90
C CYS A 296 -3.15 14.27 -13.17
N ARG A 297 -1.84 14.02 -13.33
CA ARG A 297 -1.13 14.39 -14.55
C ARG A 297 -1.61 13.61 -15.76
N ALA A 298 -1.95 12.34 -15.61
CA ALA A 298 -2.43 11.51 -16.71
C ALA A 298 -3.85 11.90 -17.17
N LEU A 299 -4.74 12.22 -16.22
CA LEU A 299 -6.15 12.47 -16.52
C LEU A 299 -6.46 13.94 -16.84
N TRP A 300 -5.80 14.90 -16.19
CA TRP A 300 -6.07 16.33 -16.34
C TRP A 300 -4.87 17.15 -16.86
N GLY A 301 -3.68 16.56 -16.95
CA GLY A 301 -2.48 17.29 -17.34
C GLY A 301 -1.97 18.28 -16.29
N ASP A 302 -2.41 18.13 -15.03
CA ASP A 302 -2.11 19.04 -13.92
C ASP A 302 -1.59 18.27 -12.69
N THR A 303 -1.13 18.99 -11.67
CA THR A 303 -0.79 18.44 -10.36
C THR A 303 -1.94 18.62 -9.39
N CYS A 304 -2.26 17.50 -8.73
CA CYS A 304 -2.90 17.44 -7.43
C CYS A 304 -1.94 16.65 -6.51
#